data_AF-A8DRZ5-F1
#
_entry.id   AF-A8DRZ5-F1
#
_cell.length_a   1.000
_cell.length_b   1.000
_cell.length_c   1.000
_cell.angle_alpha   90.00
_cell.angle_beta   90.00
_cell.angle_gamma   90.00
#
_symmetry.space_group_name_H-M   'P 1'
#
loop_
_entity.id
_entity.type
_entity.pdbx_description
1 polymer ?
#
loop_
_entity_poly.entity_id
_entity_poly.type
_entity_poly.pdbx_seq_one_letter_code
_entity_poly.pdbx_strand_id
1 'polypeptide(L)'
;LSARVSNVLNFNPFMGMSDDPDPKYNDQLLRTTNMLVSSMRFYKSLKEHILSPQVFHLDPSKSDTQFFKNFTRFVPSAIARYGAYLFKAFPLDMSQFKNLFNSTKIPCKGRDKLHADPNARHMLVIRNGHYYVFDAIDGNGNVYSPEYLLACMKYILADKRPKSDKALGIMTTENRDNWAATREHL
;
A
#
# COMPACT_ATOMS: atom_id res chain seq x y z
N LEU A 1 19.14 -0.05 3.80
CA LEU A 1 19.06 1.38 3.38
C LEU A 1 20.39 1.92 2.84
N SER A 2 21.55 1.46 3.31
CA SER A 2 22.86 1.93 2.83
C SER A 2 23.34 1.34 1.49
N ALA A 3 22.70 0.27 0.98
CA ALA A 3 23.01 -0.23 -0.36
C ALA A 3 22.81 0.87 -1.41
N ARG A 4 23.77 1.00 -2.34
CA ARG A 4 23.82 2.07 -3.35
C ARG A 4 23.43 1.61 -4.76
N VAL A 5 23.35 0.30 -5.00
CA VAL A 5 22.86 -0.25 -6.26
C VAL A 5 21.40 0.13 -6.51
N SER A 6 20.97 0.07 -7.77
CA SER A 6 19.57 0.30 -8.14
C SER A 6 18.63 -0.60 -7.33
N ASN A 7 17.45 -0.10 -6.96
CA ASN A 7 16.43 -0.94 -6.34
C ASN A 7 15.77 -1.89 -7.35
N VAL A 8 15.77 -1.53 -8.63
CA VAL A 8 15.14 -2.32 -9.68
C VAL A 8 16.02 -3.55 -9.95
N LEU A 9 15.38 -4.72 -10.09
CA LEU A 9 15.99 -6.05 -10.20
C LEU A 9 16.73 -6.55 -8.95
N ASN A 10 17.50 -5.70 -8.27
CA ASN A 10 18.32 -6.13 -7.12
C ASN A 10 17.49 -6.38 -5.86
N PHE A 11 16.43 -5.60 -5.62
CA PHE A 11 15.70 -5.65 -4.35
C PHE A 11 14.18 -5.66 -4.48
N ASN A 12 13.59 -4.99 -5.48
CA ASN A 12 12.13 -4.87 -5.58
C ASN A 12 11.51 -6.13 -6.21
N PRO A 13 10.77 -6.96 -5.44
CA PRO A 13 10.00 -8.06 -6.01
C PRO A 13 8.66 -7.56 -6.56
N PHE A 14 7.92 -8.44 -7.23
CA PHE A 14 6.51 -8.21 -7.57
C PHE A 14 5.70 -9.48 -7.33
N MET A 15 4.38 -9.32 -7.17
CA MET A 15 3.42 -10.42 -7.12
C MET A 15 2.35 -10.16 -8.18
N GLY A 16 2.08 -11.17 -9.01
CA GLY A 16 0.97 -11.13 -9.96
C GLY A 16 -0.34 -11.48 -9.24
N MET A 17 -1.40 -10.74 -9.54
CA MET A 17 -2.75 -11.06 -9.06
C MET A 17 -3.43 -11.99 -10.06
N SER A 18 -4.16 -12.99 -9.57
CA SER A 18 -5.05 -13.78 -10.41
C SER A 18 -6.14 -12.91 -11.03
N ASP A 19 -6.62 -13.31 -12.20
CA ASP A 19 -7.77 -12.69 -12.84
C ASP A 19 -9.05 -12.91 -12.04
N ASP A 20 -9.98 -11.97 -12.16
CA ASP A 20 -11.30 -12.13 -11.57
C ASP A 20 -11.98 -13.35 -12.25
N PRO A 21 -12.60 -14.26 -11.48
CA PRO A 21 -13.32 -15.40 -12.04
C PRO A 21 -14.39 -15.01 -13.07
N ASP A 22 -14.96 -13.81 -12.95
CA ASP A 22 -15.90 -13.26 -13.93
C ASP A 22 -15.16 -12.34 -14.92
N PRO A 23 -15.10 -12.70 -16.21
CA PRO A 23 -14.39 -11.94 -17.24
C PRO A 23 -14.82 -10.48 -17.35
N LYS A 24 -16.07 -10.13 -16.98
CA LYS A 24 -16.56 -8.75 -17.09
C LYS A 24 -15.82 -7.79 -16.14
N TYR A 25 -15.27 -8.29 -15.03
CA TYR A 25 -14.52 -7.48 -14.07
C TYR A 25 -13.04 -7.34 -14.43
N ASN A 26 -12.58 -7.99 -15.49
CA ASN A 26 -11.19 -7.92 -15.96
C ASN A 26 -10.92 -6.75 -16.92
N ASP A 27 -11.92 -5.93 -17.25
CA ASP A 27 -11.71 -4.66 -17.94
C ASP A 27 -10.73 -3.76 -17.17
N GLN A 28 -9.82 -3.09 -17.89
CA GLN A 28 -8.76 -2.31 -17.27
C GLN A 28 -9.31 -1.22 -16.34
N LEU A 29 -10.33 -0.48 -16.78
CA LEU A 29 -10.89 0.63 -16.00
C LEU A 29 -11.61 0.11 -14.76
N LEU A 30 -12.44 -0.92 -14.94
CA LEU A 30 -13.23 -1.51 -13.86
C LEU A 30 -12.35 -2.21 -12.82
N ARG A 31 -11.42 -3.06 -13.26
CA ARG A 31 -10.47 -3.77 -12.39
C ARG A 31 -9.60 -2.80 -11.61
N THR A 32 -9.03 -1.80 -12.29
CA THR A 32 -8.22 -0.76 -11.63
C THR A 32 -9.03 -0.05 -10.55
N THR A 33 -10.25 0.37 -10.87
CA THR A 33 -11.13 1.06 -9.91
C THR A 33 -11.45 0.17 -8.71
N ASN A 34 -11.81 -1.09 -8.93
CA ASN A 34 -12.10 -2.04 -7.85
C ASN A 34 -10.87 -2.31 -6.95
N MET A 35 -9.68 -2.42 -7.54
CA MET A 35 -8.42 -2.57 -6.80
C MET A 35 -8.09 -1.31 -5.98
N LEU A 36 -8.34 -0.12 -6.53
CA LEU A 36 -8.16 1.15 -5.81
C LEU A 36 -9.13 1.26 -4.65
N VAL A 37 -10.42 1.02 -4.87
CA VAL A 37 -11.45 1.03 -3.82
C VAL A 37 -11.10 0.04 -2.71
N SER A 38 -10.67 -1.18 -3.07
CA SER A 38 -10.27 -2.21 -2.09
C SER A 38 -9.02 -1.79 -1.30
N SER A 39 -8.02 -1.22 -1.97
CA SER A 39 -6.83 -0.66 -1.32
C SER A 39 -7.19 0.47 -0.34
N MET A 40 -8.12 1.35 -0.71
CA MET A 40 -8.58 2.44 0.15
C MET A 40 -9.39 1.93 1.35
N ARG A 41 -10.20 0.88 1.17
CA ARG A 41 -10.87 0.19 2.29
C ARG A 41 -9.86 -0.40 3.25
N PHE A 42 -8.82 -1.07 2.73
CA PHE A 42 -7.75 -1.61 3.57
C PHE A 42 -6.97 -0.51 4.30
N TYR A 43 -6.64 0.60 3.62
CA TYR A 43 -6.05 1.79 4.26
C TYR A 43 -6.91 2.29 5.43
N LYS A 44 -8.21 2.47 5.21
CA LYS A 44 -9.15 2.91 6.25
C LYS A 44 -9.19 1.91 7.40
N SER A 45 -9.29 0.62 7.11
CA SER A 45 -9.30 -0.43 8.14
C SER A 45 -8.02 -0.48 8.98
N LEU A 46 -6.87 -0.25 8.35
CA LEU A 46 -5.58 -0.17 9.04
C LEU A 46 -5.49 1.09 9.93
N LYS A 47 -5.94 2.24 9.41
CA LYS A 47 -5.91 3.53 10.12
C LYS A 47 -6.87 3.57 11.31
N GLU A 48 -8.04 2.94 11.19
CA GLU A 48 -9.03 2.86 12.27
C GLU A 48 -8.77 1.69 13.25
N HIS A 49 -7.66 0.96 13.09
CA HIS A 49 -7.30 -0.19 13.93
C HIS A 49 -8.38 -1.29 13.99
N ILE A 50 -9.20 -1.41 12.94
CA ILE A 50 -10.24 -2.44 12.81
C ILE A 50 -9.76 -3.67 12.01
N LEU A 51 -8.59 -3.57 11.38
CA LEU A 51 -7.95 -4.72 10.72
C LEU A 51 -7.63 -5.79 11.77
N SER A 52 -8.03 -7.03 11.49
CA SER A 52 -7.75 -8.15 12.38
C SER A 52 -6.23 -8.33 12.56
N PRO A 53 -5.76 -8.65 13.78
CA PRO A 53 -4.35 -8.94 14.01
C PRO A 53 -3.86 -10.07 13.10
N GLN A 54 -2.63 -9.95 12.61
CA GLN A 54 -1.99 -11.05 11.88
C GLN A 54 -1.57 -12.12 12.88
N VAL A 55 -2.16 -13.31 12.75
CA VAL A 55 -1.93 -14.43 13.66
C VAL A 55 -1.71 -15.68 12.83
N PHE A 56 -0.63 -16.40 13.12
CA PHE A 56 -0.41 -17.73 12.58
C PHE A 56 -1.10 -18.75 13.49
N HIS A 57 -2.04 -19.51 12.93
CA HIS A 57 -2.84 -20.50 13.64
C HIS A 57 -2.35 -21.91 13.30
N LEU A 58 -1.88 -22.67 14.30
CA LEU A 58 -1.52 -24.09 14.07
C LEU A 58 -2.76 -24.96 13.78
N ASP A 59 -3.88 -24.63 14.43
CA ASP A 59 -5.18 -25.28 14.19
C ASP A 59 -6.26 -24.18 14.11
N PRO A 60 -6.57 -23.68 12.90
CA PRO A 60 -7.54 -22.61 12.70
C PRO A 60 -8.93 -22.96 13.25
N SER A 61 -9.31 -24.25 13.24
CA SER A 61 -10.63 -24.70 13.71
C SER A 61 -10.87 -24.40 15.19
N LYS A 62 -9.80 -24.29 15.99
CA LYS A 62 -9.86 -24.00 17.42
C LYS A 62 -9.48 -22.56 17.73
N SER A 63 -8.55 -22.01 16.97
CA SER A 63 -7.89 -20.75 17.30
C SER A 63 -8.33 -19.55 16.46
N ASP A 64 -8.97 -19.72 15.30
CA ASP A 64 -9.63 -18.63 14.56
C ASP A 64 -11.15 -18.70 14.73
N THR A 65 -11.59 -18.70 15.99
CA THR A 65 -13.01 -18.81 16.35
C THR A 65 -13.52 -17.52 16.98
N GLN A 66 -14.84 -17.30 16.95
CA GLN A 66 -15.44 -16.15 17.63
C GLN A 66 -15.19 -16.19 19.14
N PHE A 67 -15.15 -17.39 19.72
CA PHE A 67 -14.78 -17.59 21.12
C PHE A 67 -13.38 -17.08 21.42
N PHE A 68 -12.38 -17.48 20.61
CA PHE A 68 -11.00 -17.00 20.75
C PHE A 68 -10.93 -15.48 20.65
N LYS A 69 -11.56 -14.89 19.62
CA LYS A 69 -11.59 -13.44 19.39
C LYS A 69 -12.18 -12.69 20.58
N ASN A 70 -13.31 -13.18 21.10
CA ASN A 70 -13.98 -12.60 22.26
C ASN A 70 -13.09 -12.70 23.52
N PHE A 71 -12.46 -13.85 23.75
CA PHE A 71 -11.54 -14.03 24.88
C PHE A 71 -10.35 -13.07 24.78
N THR A 72 -9.61 -13.09 23.66
CA THR A 72 -8.40 -12.27 23.48
C THR A 72 -8.68 -10.78 23.51
N ARG A 73 -9.88 -10.34 23.15
CA ARG A 73 -10.29 -8.93 23.20
C ARG A 73 -10.23 -8.35 24.62
N PHE A 74 -10.50 -9.17 25.64
CA PHE A 74 -10.47 -8.75 27.04
C PHE A 74 -9.11 -8.97 27.71
N VAL A 75 -8.20 -9.70 27.05
CA VAL A 75 -6.86 -9.94 27.58
C VAL A 75 -6.01 -8.66 27.39
N PRO A 76 -5.37 -8.13 28.45
CA PRO A 76 -4.50 -6.98 28.33
C PRO A 76 -3.34 -7.22 27.36
N SER A 77 -2.97 -6.20 26.57
CA SER A 77 -1.95 -6.30 25.52
C SER A 77 -0.60 -6.85 26.00
N ALA A 78 -0.23 -6.58 27.26
CA ALA A 78 1.03 -7.07 27.86
C ALA A 78 1.12 -8.60 27.95
N ILE A 79 -0.02 -9.29 28.05
CA ILE A 79 -0.09 -10.76 28.17
C ILE A 79 -0.88 -11.42 27.03
N ALA A 80 -1.43 -10.63 26.10
CA ALA A 80 -2.21 -11.13 24.96
C ALA A 80 -1.47 -12.19 24.14
N ARG A 81 -0.14 -12.07 24.00
CA ARG A 81 0.69 -13.09 23.35
C ARG A 81 0.61 -14.44 24.05
N TYR A 82 0.70 -14.46 25.38
CA TYR A 82 0.61 -15.71 26.15
C TYR A 82 -0.81 -16.28 26.10
N GLY A 83 -1.82 -15.42 26.16
CA GLY A 83 -3.22 -15.82 25.98
C GLY A 83 -3.46 -16.49 24.62
N ALA A 84 -2.92 -15.92 23.54
CA ALA A 84 -2.97 -16.52 22.21
C ALA A 84 -2.22 -17.86 22.12
N TYR A 85 -1.06 -17.95 22.78
CA TYR A 85 -0.23 -19.15 22.80
C TYR A 85 -0.95 -20.37 23.43
N LEU A 86 -1.82 -20.16 24.42
CA LEU A 86 -2.64 -21.23 25.01
C LEU A 86 -3.53 -21.94 23.96
N PHE A 87 -3.96 -21.21 22.93
CA PHE A 87 -4.74 -21.73 21.82
C PHE A 87 -3.87 -22.16 20.62
N LYS A 88 -2.54 -22.25 20.80
CA LYS A 88 -1.57 -22.53 19.73
C LYS A 88 -1.63 -21.52 18.58
N ALA A 89 -1.91 -20.27 18.92
CA ALA A 89 -1.95 -19.13 18.00
C ALA A 89 -0.76 -18.20 18.25
N PHE A 90 -0.13 -17.72 17.18
CA PHE A 90 1.12 -16.96 17.21
C PHE A 90 0.91 -15.59 16.54
N PRO A 91 0.61 -14.53 17.33
CA PRO A 91 0.52 -13.18 16.81
C PRO A 91 1.85 -12.72 16.20
N LEU A 92 1.78 -12.05 15.05
CA LEU A 92 2.92 -11.55 14.29
C LEU A 92 3.08 -10.04 14.47
N ASP A 93 4.31 -9.55 14.29
CA ASP A 93 4.57 -8.12 14.30
C ASP A 93 3.89 -7.41 13.12
N MET A 94 3.19 -6.33 13.43
CA MET A 94 2.53 -5.47 12.43
C MET A 94 3.15 -4.07 12.37
N SER A 95 4.27 -3.81 13.04
CA SER A 95 4.91 -2.49 13.11
C SER A 95 5.28 -1.89 11.74
N GLN A 96 5.43 -2.76 10.73
CA GLN A 96 5.80 -2.38 9.36
C GLN A 96 4.60 -1.93 8.51
N PHE A 97 3.37 -2.31 8.87
CA PHE A 97 2.16 -2.05 8.05
C PHE A 97 1.91 -0.56 7.84
N LYS A 98 2.33 0.29 8.78
CA LYS A 98 2.25 1.76 8.64
C LYS A 98 2.98 2.31 7.42
N ASN A 99 3.96 1.56 6.89
CA ASN A 99 4.74 1.97 5.72
C ASN A 99 4.10 1.55 4.38
N LEU A 100 2.94 0.87 4.39
CA LEU A 100 2.25 0.46 3.16
C LEU A 100 1.65 1.65 2.40
N PHE A 101 1.22 2.68 3.12
CA PHE A 101 0.56 3.86 2.57
C PHE A 101 1.35 5.11 2.91
N ASN A 102 1.19 6.13 2.07
CA ASN A 102 1.75 7.47 2.28
C ASN A 102 3.25 7.49 2.57
N SER A 103 3.97 6.48 2.09
CA SER A 103 5.37 6.23 2.45
C SER A 103 6.21 6.07 1.20
N THR A 104 7.45 6.55 1.27
CA THR A 104 8.41 6.41 0.18
C THR A 104 9.84 6.36 0.70
N LYS A 105 10.74 5.84 -0.13
CA LYS A 105 12.19 5.79 0.14
C LYS A 105 12.85 6.97 -0.57
N ILE A 106 13.30 7.95 0.20
CA ILE A 106 14.01 9.14 -0.30
C ILE A 106 15.50 8.78 -0.47
N PRO A 107 16.07 8.99 -1.68
CA PRO A 107 17.51 8.82 -1.88
C PRO A 107 18.28 9.88 -1.10
N CYS A 108 19.32 9.49 -0.39
CA CYS A 108 20.25 10.40 0.28
C CYS A 108 21.67 9.86 0.14
N LYS A 109 22.68 10.74 0.11
CA LYS A 109 24.09 10.34 0.01
C LYS A 109 24.46 9.40 1.17
N GLY A 110 25.05 8.25 0.84
CA GLY A 110 25.50 7.24 1.80
C GLY A 110 24.38 6.37 2.41
N ARG A 111 23.25 6.94 2.82
CA ARG A 111 22.12 6.16 3.38
C ARG A 111 20.77 6.80 3.11
N ASP A 112 19.91 6.07 2.41
CA ASP A 112 18.54 6.50 2.09
C ASP A 112 17.67 6.60 3.35
N LYS A 113 16.63 7.44 3.28
CA LYS A 113 15.67 7.67 4.36
C LYS A 113 14.29 7.15 3.99
N LEU A 114 13.63 6.45 4.91
CA LEU A 114 12.20 6.17 4.81
C LEU A 114 11.44 7.41 5.28
N HIS A 115 10.51 7.87 4.46
CA HIS A 115 9.66 9.02 4.75
C HIS A 115 8.20 8.58 4.65
N ALA A 116 7.39 9.04 5.60
CA ALA A 116 5.96 8.81 5.63
C ALA A 116 5.25 10.14 5.94
N ASP A 117 4.17 10.41 5.22
CA ASP A 117 3.29 11.56 5.47
C ASP A 117 1.84 11.07 5.72
N PRO A 118 1.49 10.75 6.97
CA PRO A 118 0.19 10.16 7.30
C PRO A 118 -1.01 11.08 7.02
N ASN A 119 -0.75 12.37 6.77
CA ASN A 119 -1.78 13.38 6.50
C ASN A 119 -2.12 13.52 5.02
N ALA A 120 -1.29 12.99 4.12
CA ALA A 120 -1.58 13.05 2.69
C ALA A 120 -2.86 12.27 2.34
N ARG A 121 -3.68 12.88 1.48
CA ARG A 121 -5.02 12.39 1.10
C ARG A 121 -5.15 12.03 -0.37
N HIS A 122 -4.09 12.27 -1.13
CA HIS A 122 -4.09 12.16 -2.58
C HIS A 122 -3.55 10.81 -3.06
N MET A 123 -3.94 10.46 -4.27
CA MET A 123 -3.45 9.30 -4.99
C MET A 123 -2.58 9.75 -6.16
N LEU A 124 -1.43 9.11 -6.32
CA LEU A 124 -0.59 9.28 -7.49
C LEU A 124 -0.90 8.18 -8.51
N VAL A 125 -1.18 8.58 -9.75
CA VAL A 125 -1.35 7.67 -10.89
C VAL A 125 -0.36 8.03 -11.98
N ILE A 126 0.25 7.01 -12.57
CA ILE A 126 1.23 7.18 -13.65
C ILE A 126 0.68 6.53 -14.91
N ARG A 127 0.57 7.30 -16.00
CA ARG A 127 0.16 6.80 -17.32
C ARG A 127 0.95 7.49 -18.42
N ASN A 128 1.54 6.71 -19.31
CA ASN A 128 2.35 7.20 -20.44
C ASN A 128 3.49 8.17 -20.04
N GLY A 129 4.07 7.99 -18.85
CA GLY A 129 5.12 8.87 -18.31
C GLY A 129 4.60 10.18 -17.72
N HIS A 130 3.29 10.39 -17.68
CA HIS A 130 2.64 11.53 -17.02
C HIS A 130 2.18 11.14 -15.61
N TYR A 131 2.27 12.09 -14.69
CA TYR A 131 1.89 11.95 -13.28
C TYR A 131 0.59 12.71 -13.04
N TYR A 132 -0.37 12.03 -12.44
CA TYR A 132 -1.69 12.58 -12.10
C TYR A 132 -1.88 12.45 -10.60
N VAL A 133 -2.37 13.52 -9.97
CA VAL A 133 -2.68 13.54 -8.55
C VAL A 133 -4.09 14.05 -8.37
N PHE A 134 -4.87 13.33 -7.57
CA PHE A 134 -6.21 13.74 -7.15
C PHE A 134 -6.46 13.24 -5.73
N ASP A 135 -7.35 13.92 -4.99
CA ASP A 135 -7.69 13.49 -3.63
C ASP A 135 -8.54 12.22 -3.68
N ALA A 136 -8.13 11.20 -2.93
CA ALA A 136 -8.88 9.96 -2.69
C ALA A 136 -9.62 9.99 -1.34
N ILE A 137 -9.25 10.93 -0.46
CA ILE A 137 -9.82 11.13 0.86
C ILE A 137 -10.28 12.59 0.99
N ASP A 138 -11.47 12.81 1.54
CA ASP A 138 -12.05 14.12 1.76
C ASP A 138 -11.47 14.86 2.98
N GLY A 139 -11.98 16.06 3.25
CA GLY A 139 -11.64 16.88 4.42
C GLY A 139 -11.88 16.20 5.76
N ASN A 140 -12.83 15.27 5.81
CA ASN A 140 -13.31 14.60 7.02
C ASN A 140 -12.66 13.23 7.23
N GLY A 141 -11.75 12.80 6.34
CA GLY A 141 -11.11 11.49 6.42
C GLY A 141 -11.88 10.34 5.77
N ASN A 142 -12.98 10.63 5.07
CA ASN A 142 -13.72 9.61 4.32
C ASN A 142 -13.13 9.42 2.93
N VAL A 143 -13.12 8.16 2.48
CA VAL A 143 -12.74 7.83 1.10
C VAL A 143 -13.86 8.31 0.17
N TYR A 144 -13.50 8.96 -0.94
CA TYR A 144 -14.46 9.32 -1.97
C TYR A 144 -15.19 8.10 -2.54
N SER A 145 -16.36 8.32 -3.12
CA SER A 145 -17.19 7.23 -3.62
C SER A 145 -16.52 6.47 -4.77
N PRO A 146 -16.83 5.17 -4.95
CA PRO A 146 -16.32 4.40 -6.08
C PRO A 146 -16.60 5.05 -7.45
N GLU A 147 -17.74 5.73 -7.61
CA GLU A 147 -18.12 6.43 -8.84
C GLU A 147 -17.21 7.62 -9.12
N TYR A 148 -16.82 8.35 -8.08
CA TYR A 148 -15.84 9.43 -8.19
C TYR A 148 -14.47 8.89 -8.61
N LEU A 149 -13.98 7.83 -7.95
CA LEU A 149 -12.70 7.22 -8.31
C LEU A 149 -12.71 6.65 -9.74
N LEU A 150 -13.83 6.04 -10.16
CA LEU A 150 -14.06 5.58 -11.52
C LEU A 150 -13.98 6.74 -12.52
N ALA A 151 -14.61 7.87 -12.23
CA ALA A 151 -14.58 9.06 -13.08
C ALA A 151 -13.16 9.62 -13.23
N CYS A 152 -12.38 9.69 -12.13
CA CYS A 152 -10.97 10.08 -12.16
C CYS A 152 -10.14 9.12 -13.03
N MET A 153 -10.31 7.80 -12.84
CA MET A 153 -9.60 6.81 -13.66
C MET A 153 -9.99 6.90 -15.13
N LYS A 154 -11.27 7.09 -15.42
CA LYS A 154 -11.78 7.27 -16.79
C LYS A 154 -11.18 8.51 -17.44
N TYR A 155 -11.09 9.62 -16.71
CA TYR A 155 -10.45 10.85 -17.19
C TYR A 155 -8.97 10.62 -17.54
N ILE A 156 -8.21 9.99 -16.64
CA ILE A 156 -6.79 9.70 -16.86
C ILE A 156 -6.60 8.72 -18.03
N LEU A 157 -7.47 7.73 -18.17
CA LEU A 157 -7.42 6.75 -19.25
C LEU A 157 -7.80 7.36 -20.61
N ALA A 158 -8.71 8.34 -20.63
CA ALA A 158 -9.13 9.05 -21.83
C ALA A 158 -8.10 10.06 -22.34
N ASP A 159 -7.08 10.40 -21.53
CA ASP A 159 -6.01 11.32 -21.94
C ASP A 159 -5.26 10.77 -23.17
N LYS A 160 -5.21 11.56 -24.24
CA LYS A 160 -4.59 11.19 -25.52
C LYS A 160 -3.20 11.77 -25.73
N ARG A 161 -2.63 12.44 -24.72
CA ARG A 161 -1.27 12.99 -24.82
C ARG A 161 -0.30 11.87 -25.22
N PRO A 162 0.65 12.16 -26.13
CA PRO A 162 1.69 11.21 -26.46
C PRO A 162 2.50 10.89 -25.20
N LYS A 163 3.24 9.78 -25.27
CA LYS A 163 4.16 9.38 -24.21
C LYS A 163 5.12 10.54 -23.92
N SER A 164 5.32 10.85 -22.64
CA SER A 164 6.25 11.91 -22.24
C SER A 164 7.67 11.53 -22.65
N ASP A 165 8.36 12.45 -23.33
CA ASP A 165 9.79 12.34 -23.64
C ASP A 165 10.65 12.50 -22.37
N LYS A 166 10.08 13.08 -21.31
CA LYS A 166 10.72 13.34 -20.02
C LYS A 166 10.15 12.42 -18.95
N ALA A 167 10.55 11.16 -18.97
CA ALA A 167 10.10 10.15 -18.01
C ALA A 167 10.88 10.26 -16.69
N LEU A 168 10.55 11.24 -15.83
CA LEU A 168 11.22 11.46 -14.53
C LEU A 168 11.31 10.19 -13.66
N GLY A 169 10.37 9.26 -13.82
CA GLY A 169 10.33 7.99 -13.08
C GLY A 169 11.53 7.09 -13.34
N ILE A 170 12.21 7.24 -14.49
CA ILE A 170 13.44 6.48 -14.78
C ILE A 170 14.53 6.79 -13.76
N MET A 171 14.56 8.00 -13.21
CA MET A 171 15.57 8.37 -12.22
C MET A 171 15.46 7.52 -10.94
N THR A 172 14.28 6.98 -10.64
CA THR A 172 14.09 6.10 -9.48
C THR A 172 14.81 4.75 -9.63
N THR A 173 15.19 4.40 -10.87
CA THR A 173 15.90 3.17 -11.21
C THR A 173 17.41 3.33 -11.19
N GLU A 174 17.94 4.54 -10.94
CA GLU A 174 19.38 4.72 -10.90
C GLU A 174 20.02 4.23 -9.58
N ASN A 175 21.35 4.12 -9.58
CA ASN A 175 22.20 4.13 -8.39
C ASN A 175 21.72 5.21 -7.39
N ARG A 176 21.71 4.84 -6.11
CA ARG A 176 21.09 5.65 -5.06
C ARG A 176 21.80 6.98 -4.82
N ASP A 177 23.12 7.04 -4.97
CA ASP A 177 23.88 8.28 -4.79
C ASP A 177 23.73 9.21 -6.00
N ASN A 178 23.73 8.64 -7.22
CA ASN A 178 23.44 9.41 -8.44
C ASN A 178 22.01 9.97 -8.39
N TRP A 179 21.04 9.15 -8.00
CA TRP A 179 19.67 9.61 -7.83
C TRP A 179 19.54 10.65 -6.71
N ALA A 180 20.26 10.49 -5.60
CA ALA A 180 20.28 11.49 -4.53
C ALA A 180 20.79 12.84 -5.03
N ALA A 181 21.88 12.85 -5.82
CA ALA A 181 22.42 14.06 -6.41
C ALA A 181 21.45 14.70 -7.41
N THR A 182 20.88 13.92 -8.34
CA THR A 182 19.94 14.50 -9.32
C THR A 182 18.67 15.02 -8.66
N ARG A 183 18.15 14.34 -7.62
CA ARG A 183 16.97 14.80 -6.89
C ARG A 183 17.20 16.13 -6.16
N GLU A 184 18.43 16.42 -5.74
CA GLU A 184 18.80 17.71 -5.14
C GLU A 184 18.75 18.87 -6.16
N HIS A 185 18.91 18.57 -7.44
CA HIS A 185 18.86 19.53 -8.53
C HIS A 185 17.46 19.73 -9.16
N LEU A 186 16.46 18.93 -8.76
CA LEU A 186 15.06 19.02 -9.22
C LEU A 186 14.26 19.98 -8.34
#